data_AF-A0A7G7KSZ8-F1
#
_entry.id   AF-A0A7G7KSZ8-F1
#
_cell.length_a   1.000
_cell.length_b   1.000
_cell.length_c   1.000
_cell.angle_alpha   90.00
_cell.angle_beta   90.00
_cell.angle_gamma   90.00
#
_symmetry.space_group_name_H-M   'P 1'
#
loop_
_entity.id
_entity.type
_entity.pdbx_description
1 polymer ?
#
loop_
_entity_poly.entity_id
_entity_poly.type
_entity_poly.pdbx_seq_one_letter_code
_entity_poly.pdbx_strand_id
1 'polypeptide(L)' 'MPPIRNALLRKELPWLVAEVVLLLILFNANAPELWFWLVVLLVVLGYRVERWWASRPQA' A
#
# COMPACT_ATOMS: atom_id res chain seq x y z
N MET A 1 6.05 -28.76 0.20
CA MET A 1 5.61 -27.52 -0.48
C MET A 1 6.14 -26.35 0.32
N PRO A 2 6.95 -25.45 -0.23
CA PRO A 2 7.77 -24.56 0.60
C PRO A 2 6.90 -23.43 1.21
N PRO A 3 7.22 -22.93 2.42
CA PRO A 3 6.45 -21.90 3.14
C PRO A 3 6.59 -20.48 2.55
N ILE A 4 7.11 -20.37 1.32
CA ILE A 4 7.44 -19.10 0.62
C ILE A 4 6.22 -18.18 0.54
N ARG A 5 5.03 -18.73 0.33
CA ARG A 5 3.79 -17.97 0.23
C ARG A 5 3.46 -17.23 1.53
N ASN A 6 3.77 -17.82 2.69
CA ASN A 6 3.45 -17.27 4.00
C ASN A 6 4.37 -16.09 4.36
N ALA A 7 5.64 -16.16 3.95
CA ALA A 7 6.60 -15.08 4.16
C ALA A 7 6.31 -13.86 3.28
N LEU A 8 5.88 -14.07 2.03
CA LEU A 8 5.51 -12.99 1.13
C LEU A 8 4.21 -12.31 1.60
N LEU A 9 3.21 -13.10 1.99
CA LEU A 9 1.95 -12.57 2.54
C LEU A 9 2.20 -11.72 3.79
N ARG A 10 3.06 -12.18 4.71
CA ARG A 10 3.39 -11.44 5.94
C ARG A 10 4.11 -10.11 5.67
N LYS A 11 4.84 -10.00 4.55
CA LYS A 11 5.48 -8.74 4.12
C LYS A 11 4.50 -7.77 3.47
N GLU A 12 3.53 -8.26 2.71
CA GLU A 12 2.55 -7.44 2.00
C GLU A 12 1.31 -7.10 2.82
N LEU A 13 0.97 -7.91 3.83
CA LEU A 13 -0.22 -7.71 4.67
C LEU A 13 -0.26 -6.34 5.36
N PRO A 14 0.84 -5.80 5.92
CA PRO A 14 0.82 -4.47 6.53
C PRO A 14 0.52 -3.36 5.52
N TRP A 15 1.03 -3.48 4.29
CA TRP A 15 0.76 -2.54 3.20
C TRP A 15 -0.72 -2.59 2.80
N LEU A 16 -1.26 -3.80 2.65
CA LEU A 16 -2.66 -4.00 2.31
C LEU A 16 -3.60 -3.44 3.40
N VAL A 17 -3.26 -3.64 4.68
CA VAL A 17 -4.02 -3.07 5.79
C VAL A 17 -3.99 -1.55 5.76
N ALA A 18 -2.82 -0.94 5.52
CA ALA A 18 -2.69 0.51 5.42
C ALA A 18 -3.52 1.08 4.25
N GLU A 19 -3.48 0.44 3.08
CA GLU A 19 -4.30 0.82 1.91
C GLU A 19 -5.80 0.75 2.21
N VAL A 20 -6.26 -0.34 2.83
CA VAL A 20 -7.68 -0.50 3.21
C VAL A 20 -8.10 0.54 4.24
N VAL A 21 -7.30 0.78 5.27
CA VAL A 21 -7.59 1.81 6.28
C VAL A 21 -7.65 3.21 5.65
N LEU A 22 -6.72 3.54 4.76
CA LEU A 22 -6.73 4.81 4.03
C LEU A 22 -7.98 4.96 3.14
N LEU A 23 -8.42 3.89 2.48
CA LEU A 23 -9.67 3.90 1.72
C LEU A 23 -10.89 4.14 2.62
N LEU A 24 -10.94 3.52 3.79
CA LEU A 24 -12.01 3.76 4.77
C LEU A 24 -12.00 5.21 5.26
N ILE A 25 -10.82 5.78 5.50
CA ILE A 25 -10.68 7.20 5.86
C ILE A 25 -11.20 8.09 4.72
N LEU A 26 -10.84 7.80 3.47
CA LEU A 26 -11.33 8.55 2.32
C LEU A 26 -12.85 8.52 2.17
N PHE A 27 -13.48 7.36 2.42
CA PHE A 27 -14.94 7.25 2.40
C PHE A 27 -15.64 8.05 3.51
N ASN A 28 -14.93 8.39 4.59
CA ASN A 28 -15.49 9.07 5.76
C ASN A 28 -15.02 10.53 5.92
N ALA A 29 -13.98 10.96 5.21
CA ALA A 29 -13.35 12.27 5.38
C ALA A 29 -14.19 13.42 4.82
N ASN A 30 -14.12 14.59 5.48
CA ASN A 30 -14.67 15.84 4.96
C ASN A 30 -13.85 16.36 3.77
N ALA A 31 -14.42 17.28 2.99
CA ALA A 31 -13.79 17.82 1.77
C ALA A 31 -12.31 18.25 1.90
N PRO A 32 -11.86 19.02 2.91
CA PRO A 32 -10.44 19.39 3.02
C PRO A 32 -9.54 18.21 3.42
N GLU A 33 -10.02 17.34 4.30
CA GLU A 33 -9.28 16.16 4.77
C GLU A 33 -9.17 15.10 3.68
N LEU A 34 -10.19 14.96 2.83
CA LEU A 34 -10.23 14.03 1.70
C LEU A 34 -9.04 14.24 0.78
N TRP A 35 -8.76 15.48 0.39
CA TRP A 35 -7.62 15.80 -0.48
C TRP A 35 -6.29 15.44 0.17
N PHE A 36 -6.13 15.74 1.46
CA PHE A 36 -4.94 15.37 2.21
C PHE A 36 -4.74 13.85 2.20
N TRP A 37 -5.76 13.09 2.60
CA TRP A 37 -5.69 11.63 2.66
C TRP A 37 -5.54 10.98 1.27
N LEU A 38 -6.06 11.62 0.22
CA LEU A 38 -5.91 11.16 -1.15
C LEU A 38 -4.44 11.27 -1.59
N VAL A 39 -3.79 12.39 -1.30
CA VAL A 39 -2.36 12.55 -1.57
C VAL A 39 -1.55 11.53 -0.78
N VAL A 40 -1.86 11.31 0.50
CA VAL A 40 -1.20 10.28 1.32
C VAL A 40 -1.36 8.89 0.69
N LEU A 41 -2.57 8.53 0.25
CA LEU A 41 -2.82 7.25 -0.44
C LEU A 41 -1.99 7.14 -1.72
N LEU A 42 -1.93 8.19 -2.54
CA LEU A 42 -1.12 8.20 -3.77
C LEU A 42 0.37 8.05 -3.49
N VAL A 43 0.90 8.69 -2.45
CA VAL A 43 2.31 8.55 -2.05
C VAL A 43 2.60 7.12 -1.58
N VAL A 44 1.73 6.53 -0.77
CA VAL A 44 1.87 5.14 -0.30
C VAL A 44 1.84 4.16 -1.47
N LEU A 45 0.89 4.33 -2.39
CA LEU A 45 0.77 3.50 -3.60
C LEU A 45 1.98 3.67 -4.51
N GLY A 46 2.43 4.90 -4.75
CA GLY A 46 3.62 5.20 -5.54
C GLY A 46 4.85 4.54 -4.95
N TYR A 47 5.08 4.67 -3.65
CA TYR A 47 6.18 3.99 -2.96
C TYR A 47 6.10 2.46 -3.11
N ARG A 48 4.91 1.88 -3.01
CA ARG A 48 4.71 0.44 -3.18
C ARG A 48 5.08 -0.02 -4.60
N VAL A 49 4.68 0.75 -5.62
CA VAL A 49 5.04 0.48 -7.02
C VAL A 49 6.55 0.60 -7.23
N GLU A 50 7.17 1.68 -6.76
CA GLU A 50 8.62 1.90 -6.83
C GLU A 50 9.38 0.75 -6.18
N ARG A 51 8.98 0.34 -4.96
CA ARG A 51 9.56 -0.79 -4.24
C ARG A 51 9.41 -2.09 -5.01
N TRP A 52 8.25 -2.34 -5.61
CA TRP A 52 8.03 -3.54 -6.41
C TRP A 52 8.91 -3.55 -7.67
N TRP A 53 9.10 -2.41 -8.32
CA TRP A 53 10.00 -2.27 -9.47
C TRP A 53 11.45 -2.50 -9.07
N ALA A 54 11.92 -1.91 -7.96
CA ALA A 54 13.27 -2.10 -7.44
C ALA A 54 13.54 -3.53 -6.97
N SER A 55 12.50 -4.29 -6.61
CA SER A 55 12.62 -5.69 -6.19
C SER A 55 12.74 -6.67 -7.37
N ARG A 56 12.59 -6.20 -8.62
CA ARG A 56 12.82 -7.04 -9.79
C ARG A 56 14.33 -7.26 -9.96
N PRO A 57 14.79 -8.52 -10.13
CA PRO A 57 16.19 -8.76 -10.47
C PRO A 57 16.50 -8.04 -11.79
N GLN A 58 17.53 -7.19 -11.79
CA GLN A 58 18.08 -6.61 -13.01
C GLN A 58 18.54 -7.78 -13.89
N ALA A 59 17.87 -7.95 -15.03
CA ALA A 59 18.19 -8.96 -16.04
C ALA A 59 19.50 -8.63 -16.75
#